data_AF-A0A2S6H764-F1
#
_entry.id   AF-A0A2S6H764-F1
#
_cell.length_a   1.000
_cell.length_b   1.000
_cell.length_c   1.000
_cell.angle_alpha   90.00
_cell.angle_beta   90.00
_cell.angle_gamma   90.00
#
_symmetry.space_group_name_H-M   'P 1'
#
loop_
_entity.id
_entity.type
_entity.pdbx_description
1 polymer ?
#
loop_
_entity_poly.entity_id
_entity_poly.type
_entity_poly.pdbx_seq_one_letter_code
_entity_poly.pdbx_strand_id
1 'polypeptide(L)'
;MLNHAVKSINQHQWISEAAYYKAEARAFEPGKELADWLEAEIEYYKMLVALYISILEEDGPMTVLSLQQLAAFIGIPNPAGLSSDIELVRTIQNATEHYPCFRSEINSMCKEAECGWKAECRKLVSVWY
;
A
#
# COMPACT_ATOMS: atom_id res chain seq x y z
N MET A 1 -7.36 -11.11 -9.55
CA MET A 1 -8.49 -10.40 -8.91
C MET A 1 -8.16 -8.95 -8.63
N LEU A 2 -7.04 -8.66 -7.93
CA LEU A 2 -6.55 -7.28 -7.71
C LEU A 2 -6.51 -6.44 -9.00
N ASN A 3 -5.87 -6.94 -10.07
CA ASN A 3 -5.81 -6.24 -11.36
C ASN A 3 -7.18 -5.80 -11.90
N HIS A 4 -8.23 -6.61 -11.74
CA HIS A 4 -9.56 -6.26 -12.25
C HIS A 4 -10.24 -5.22 -11.36
N ALA A 5 -10.16 -5.40 -10.03
CA ALA A 5 -10.71 -4.47 -9.06
C ALA A 5 -10.04 -3.09 -9.12
N VAL A 6 -8.71 -3.05 -9.27
CA VAL A 6 -7.97 -1.79 -9.39
C VAL A 6 -8.20 -1.14 -10.74
N LYS A 7 -8.30 -1.92 -11.83
CA LYS A 7 -8.57 -1.36 -13.18
C LYS A 7 -9.92 -0.64 -13.28
N SER A 8 -10.91 -0.99 -12.46
CA SER A 8 -12.16 -0.24 -12.37
C SER A 8 -12.03 1.10 -11.63
N ILE A 9 -10.95 1.32 -10.88
CA ILE A 9 -10.69 2.54 -10.14
C ILE A 9 -9.82 3.45 -11.01
N ASN A 10 -10.35 4.62 -11.39
CA ASN A 10 -9.56 5.63 -12.08
C ASN A 10 -8.70 6.39 -11.06
N GLN A 11 -7.41 6.05 -11.00
CA GLN A 11 -6.44 6.66 -10.07
C GLN A 11 -6.48 8.19 -10.11
N HIS A 12 -6.40 8.79 -11.31
CA HIS A 12 -6.31 10.24 -11.43
C HIS A 12 -7.59 10.91 -10.93
N GLN A 13 -8.75 10.34 -11.28
CA GLN A 13 -10.03 10.87 -10.81
C GLN A 13 -10.14 10.78 -9.28
N TRP A 14 -9.84 9.61 -8.70
CA TRP A 14 -9.91 9.40 -7.25
C TRP A 14 -9.02 10.39 -6.49
N ILE A 15 -7.75 10.52 -6.90
CA ILE A 15 -6.80 11.44 -6.27
C ILE A 15 -7.25 12.89 -6.43
N SER A 16 -7.72 13.27 -7.62
CA SER A 16 -8.19 14.64 -7.87
C SER A 16 -9.40 15.02 -7.03
N GLU A 17 -10.36 14.11 -6.85
CA GLU A 17 -11.56 14.33 -6.04
C GLU A 17 -11.19 14.41 -4.55
N ALA A 18 -10.35 13.48 -4.05
CA ALA A 18 -9.88 13.51 -2.67
C ALA A 18 -9.08 14.79 -2.35
N ALA A 19 -8.17 15.20 -3.24
CA ALA A 19 -7.42 16.45 -3.10
C ALA A 19 -8.35 17.68 -3.13
N TYR A 20 -9.39 17.67 -3.97
CA TYR A 20 -10.40 18.73 -4.00
C TYR A 20 -11.13 18.84 -2.66
N TYR A 21 -11.61 17.73 -2.10
CA TYR A 21 -12.32 17.74 -0.82
C TYR A 21 -11.41 18.14 0.35
N LYS A 22 -10.13 17.76 0.31
CA LYS A 22 -9.13 18.26 1.27
C LYS A 22 -8.98 19.78 1.18
N ALA A 23 -8.85 20.32 -0.03
CA ALA A 23 -8.79 21.75 -0.25
C ALA A 23 -10.08 22.46 0.21
N GLU A 24 -11.25 21.90 -0.08
CA GLU A 24 -12.56 22.42 0.36
C GLU A 24 -12.66 22.49 1.89
N ALA A 25 -12.25 21.43 2.60
CA ALA A 25 -12.31 21.35 4.06
C ALA A 25 -11.50 22.45 4.76
N ARG A 26 -10.47 22.97 4.08
CA ARG A 26 -9.63 24.11 4.52
C ARG A 26 -9.94 25.41 3.77
N ALA A 27 -11.14 25.52 3.19
CA ALA A 27 -11.65 26.69 2.47
C ALA A 27 -10.75 27.17 1.31
N PHE A 28 -10.10 26.23 0.62
CA PHE A 28 -9.21 26.47 -0.53
C PHE A 28 -8.07 27.45 -0.25
N GLU A 29 -7.46 27.39 0.95
CA GLU A 29 -6.28 28.19 1.26
C GLU A 29 -5.17 27.98 0.17
N PRO A 30 -4.55 29.05 -0.37
CA PRO A 30 -3.55 28.89 -1.43
C PRO A 30 -2.22 28.31 -0.91
N GLY A 31 -1.45 27.66 -1.79
CA GLY A 31 -0.10 27.17 -1.49
C GLY A 31 -0.04 25.80 -0.79
N LYS A 32 -1.15 25.07 -0.79
CA LYS A 32 -1.32 23.75 -0.18
C LYS A 32 -1.80 22.70 -1.19
N GLU A 33 -1.97 23.07 -2.45
CA GLU A 33 -2.52 22.25 -3.52
C GLU A 33 -1.69 20.98 -3.74
N LEU A 34 -0.35 21.13 -3.74
CA LEU A 34 0.55 19.99 -3.86
C LEU A 34 0.50 19.08 -2.63
N ALA A 35 0.35 19.64 -1.44
CA ALA A 35 0.25 18.85 -0.21
C ALA A 35 -1.03 18.01 -0.21
N ASP A 36 -2.18 18.62 -0.55
CA ASP A 36 -3.45 17.90 -0.66
C ASP A 36 -3.37 16.77 -1.70
N TRP A 37 -2.71 17.04 -2.83
CA TRP A 37 -2.50 16.03 -3.87
C TRP A 37 -1.67 14.85 -3.37
N LEU A 38 -0.53 15.12 -2.72
CA LEU A 38 0.36 14.08 -2.20
C LEU A 38 -0.32 13.27 -1.09
N GLU A 39 -1.05 13.93 -0.19
CA GLU A 39 -1.84 13.24 0.83
C GLU A 39 -2.92 12.35 0.22
N ALA A 40 -3.67 12.85 -0.77
CA ALA A 40 -4.66 12.07 -1.49
C ALA A 40 -4.02 10.87 -2.21
N GLU A 41 -2.84 11.04 -2.79
CA GLU A 41 -2.10 9.94 -3.41
C GLU A 41 -1.70 8.86 -2.39
N ILE A 42 -1.23 9.25 -1.20
CA ILE A 42 -0.94 8.31 -0.11
C ILE A 42 -2.20 7.58 0.37
N GLU A 43 -3.33 8.29 0.51
CA GLU A 43 -4.61 7.68 0.88
C GLU A 43 -5.09 6.68 -0.17
N TYR A 44 -4.91 6.99 -1.46
CA TYR A 44 -5.17 6.06 -2.55
C TYR A 44 -4.33 4.79 -2.42
N TYR A 45 -3.03 4.92 -2.13
CA TYR A 45 -2.15 3.76 -1.92
C TYR A 45 -2.57 2.93 -0.71
N LYS A 46 -2.93 3.56 0.41
CA LYS A 46 -3.46 2.86 1.60
C LYS A 46 -4.75 2.10 1.28
N MET A 47 -5.65 2.68 0.49
CA MET A 47 -6.87 2.01 0.02
C MET A 47 -6.53 0.78 -0.85
N LEU A 48 -5.57 0.89 -1.78
CA LEU A 48 -5.14 -0.26 -2.60
C LEU A 48 -4.54 -1.39 -1.76
N VAL A 49 -3.73 -1.05 -0.75
CA VAL A 49 -3.18 -2.01 0.21
C VAL A 49 -4.30 -2.70 0.98
N ALA A 50 -5.27 -1.95 1.49
CA ALA A 50 -6.41 -2.51 2.22
C ALA A 50 -7.23 -3.47 1.35
N LEU A 51 -7.53 -3.08 0.11
CA LEU A 51 -8.21 -3.95 -0.87
C LEU A 51 -7.41 -5.21 -1.19
N TYR A 52 -6.09 -5.09 -1.31
CA TYR A 52 -5.23 -6.25 -1.52
C TYR A 52 -5.27 -7.21 -0.34
N ILE A 53 -5.17 -6.71 0.88
CA ILE A 53 -5.23 -7.52 2.11
C ILE A 53 -6.58 -8.23 2.20
N SER A 54 -7.71 -7.54 1.94
CA SER A 54 -9.03 -8.18 1.96
C SER A 54 -9.15 -9.31 0.92
N ILE A 55 -8.59 -9.13 -0.28
CA ILE A 55 -8.55 -10.19 -1.31
C ILE A 55 -7.70 -11.39 -0.84
N LEU A 56 -6.61 -11.15 -0.11
CA LEU A 56 -5.78 -12.24 0.43
C LEU A 56 -6.47 -13.02 1.55
N GLU A 57 -7.30 -12.35 2.36
CA GLU A 57 -8.09 -13.02 3.40
C GLU A 57 -9.14 -13.97 2.81
N GLU A 58 -9.72 -13.61 1.67
CA GLU A 58 -10.77 -14.38 1.02
C GLU A 58 -10.21 -15.49 0.11
N ASP A 59 -9.11 -15.27 -0.63
CA ASP A 59 -8.88 -16.05 -1.86
C ASP A 59 -7.41 -16.34 -2.28
N GLY A 60 -6.38 -16.22 -1.43
CA GLY A 60 -5.09 -16.82 -1.81
C GLY A 60 -3.84 -16.49 -1.00
N PRO A 61 -2.76 -17.27 -1.23
CA PRO A 61 -1.47 -17.00 -0.60
C PRO A 61 -0.87 -15.69 -1.15
N MET A 62 -0.21 -14.94 -0.28
CA MET A 62 0.62 -13.82 -0.69
C MET A 62 1.79 -14.35 -1.54
N THR A 63 1.92 -13.87 -2.77
CA THR A 63 3.00 -14.27 -3.69
C THR A 63 3.84 -13.07 -4.10
N VAL A 64 5.07 -13.33 -4.55
CA VAL A 64 5.93 -12.29 -5.15
C VAL A 64 5.21 -11.60 -6.29
N LEU A 65 4.55 -12.34 -7.18
CA LEU A 65 3.83 -11.76 -8.32
C LEU A 65 2.70 -10.82 -7.89
N SER A 66 1.90 -11.21 -6.89
CA SER A 66 0.80 -10.37 -6.40
C SER A 66 1.32 -9.11 -5.69
N LEU A 67 2.45 -9.21 -4.97
CA LEU A 67 3.13 -8.07 -4.37
C LEU A 67 3.73 -7.13 -5.42
N GLN A 68 4.34 -7.66 -6.49
CA GLN A 68 4.84 -6.85 -7.61
C GLN A 68 3.72 -6.08 -8.31
N GLN A 69 2.55 -6.71 -8.48
CA GLN A 69 1.37 -6.05 -9.05
C GLN A 69 0.87 -4.91 -8.14
N LEU A 70 0.75 -5.16 -6.84
CA LEU A 70 0.38 -4.11 -5.89
C LEU A 70 1.39 -2.95 -5.91
N ALA A 71 2.70 -3.26 -5.90
CA ALA A 71 3.74 -2.25 -5.96
C ALA A 71 3.66 -1.40 -7.23
N ALA A 72 3.34 -2.02 -8.38
CA ALA A 72 3.11 -1.29 -9.62
C ALA A 72 1.94 -0.32 -9.54
N PHE A 73 0.83 -0.72 -8.90
CA PHE A 73 -0.34 0.14 -8.72
C PHE A 73 -0.11 1.30 -7.74
N ILE A 74 0.80 1.12 -6.78
CA ILE A 74 1.24 2.14 -5.83
C ILE A 74 2.29 3.08 -6.45
N GLY A 75 2.69 2.85 -7.71
CA GLY A 75 3.65 3.72 -8.40
C GLY A 75 5.11 3.47 -8.01
N ILE A 76 5.43 2.34 -7.37
CA ILE A 76 6.82 1.95 -7.09
C ILE A 76 7.51 1.68 -8.44
N PRO A 77 8.69 2.27 -8.71
CA PRO A 77 9.39 2.07 -9.97
C PRO A 77 9.99 0.67 -10.07
N ASN A 78 9.89 0.07 -11.26
CA ASN A 78 10.45 -1.25 -11.58
C ASN A 78 10.15 -2.37 -10.55
N PRO A 79 8.88 -2.60 -10.16
CA PRO A 79 8.56 -3.60 -9.14
C PRO A 79 8.82 -5.02 -9.64
N ALA A 80 8.76 -5.26 -10.96
CA ALA A 80 9.06 -6.55 -11.57
C ALA A 80 10.53 -7.00 -11.38
N GLY A 81 11.44 -6.08 -11.09
CA GLY A 81 12.84 -6.38 -10.76
C GLY A 81 13.03 -6.93 -9.35
N LEU A 82 12.05 -6.78 -8.46
CA LEU A 82 12.13 -7.22 -7.06
C LEU A 82 11.62 -8.67 -6.95
N SER A 83 12.49 -9.61 -6.61
CA SER A 83 12.14 -11.04 -6.49
C SER A 83 11.92 -11.49 -5.03
N SER A 84 12.22 -10.62 -4.06
CA SER A 84 12.04 -10.91 -2.64
C SER A 84 10.69 -10.37 -2.15
N ASP A 85 9.90 -11.24 -1.52
CA ASP A 85 8.70 -10.89 -0.77
C ASP A 85 8.99 -9.88 0.35
N ILE A 86 10.11 -10.04 1.07
CA ILE A 86 10.55 -9.11 2.12
C ILE A 86 10.80 -7.71 1.56
N GLU A 87 11.53 -7.62 0.45
CA GLU A 87 11.86 -6.35 -0.18
C GLU A 87 10.61 -5.66 -0.73
N LEU A 88 9.71 -6.41 -1.37
CA LEU A 88 8.44 -5.91 -1.86
C LEU A 88 7.55 -5.38 -0.73
N VAL A 89 7.35 -6.16 0.34
CA VAL A 89 6.52 -5.74 1.48
C VAL A 89 7.07 -4.47 2.11
N ARG A 90 8.37 -4.39 2.37
CA ARG A 90 8.98 -3.17 2.96
C ARG A 90 8.85 -1.96 2.05
N THR A 91 9.03 -2.13 0.74
CA THR A 91 8.90 -1.04 -0.22
C THR A 91 7.48 -0.52 -0.27
N ILE A 92 6.49 -1.42 -0.26
CA ILE A 92 5.07 -1.06 -0.19
C ILE A 92 4.73 -0.37 1.14
N GLN A 93 5.25 -0.86 2.27
CA GLN A 93 5.08 -0.22 3.58
C GLN A 93 5.62 1.22 3.56
N ASN A 94 6.84 1.42 3.07
CA ASN A 94 7.44 2.75 2.96
C ASN A 94 6.63 3.70 2.06
N ALA A 95 6.14 3.21 0.92
CA ALA A 95 5.36 4.02 -0.03
C ALA A 95 3.98 4.43 0.51
N THR A 96 3.48 3.74 1.53
CA THR A 96 2.17 4.00 2.14
C THR A 96 2.28 4.75 3.47
N GLU A 97 3.42 5.39 3.73
CA GLU A 97 3.77 6.03 5.01
C GLU A 97 3.60 5.11 6.23
N HIS A 98 3.66 3.80 6.01
CA HIS A 98 3.65 2.83 7.08
C HIS A 98 5.09 2.64 7.57
N TYR A 99 5.29 2.61 8.88
CA TYR A 99 6.62 2.36 9.41
C TYR A 99 7.04 0.93 9.05
N PRO A 100 8.13 0.72 8.28
CA PRO A 100 8.47 -0.59 7.76
C PRO A 100 8.77 -1.55 8.92
N CYS A 101 7.83 -2.46 9.17
CA CYS A 101 7.88 -3.35 10.32
C CYS A 101 8.27 -4.78 9.94
N PHE A 102 8.14 -5.16 8.66
CA PHE A 102 8.36 -6.54 8.25
C PHE A 102 9.85 -6.85 8.10
N ARG A 103 10.35 -7.69 9.01
CA ARG A 103 11.75 -8.14 9.09
C ARG A 103 12.77 -7.00 9.08
N SER A 104 12.38 -5.73 9.24
CA SER A 104 13.27 -4.55 9.15
C SER A 104 14.47 -4.65 10.09
N GLU A 105 14.31 -5.35 11.22
CA GLU A 105 15.40 -5.81 12.09
C GLU A 105 15.30 -7.33 12.31
N ILE A 106 16.44 -7.98 12.55
CA ILE A 106 16.57 -9.45 12.63
C ILE A 106 15.69 -10.09 13.73
N ASN A 107 15.21 -9.31 14.71
CA ASN A 107 14.37 -9.76 15.82
C ASN A 107 13.22 -8.79 16.17
N SER A 108 12.86 -7.86 15.28
CA SER A 108 11.76 -6.93 15.58
C SER A 108 10.40 -7.57 15.31
N MET A 109 9.53 -7.54 16.31
CA MET A 109 8.09 -7.70 16.09
C MET A 109 7.52 -6.37 15.58
N CYS A 110 6.46 -6.43 14.77
CA CYS A 110 5.72 -5.22 14.40
C CYS A 110 5.22 -4.51 15.68
N LYS A 111 5.67 -3.28 15.88
CA LYS A 111 5.37 -2.44 17.06
C LYS A 111 4.10 -1.61 16.88
N GLU A 112 3.57 -1.55 15.66
CA GLU A 112 2.38 -0.78 15.34
C GLU A 112 1.13 -1.58 15.70
N ALA A 113 0.32 -1.03 16.60
CA ALA A 113 -0.85 -1.71 17.17
C ALA A 113 -1.86 -2.09 16.07
N GLU A 114 -2.12 -1.14 15.16
CA GLU A 114 -3.08 -1.22 14.06
C GLU A 114 -2.39 -1.40 12.69
N CYS A 115 -1.34 -2.23 12.65
CA CYS A 115 -0.67 -2.56 11.40
C CYS A 115 -1.55 -3.47 10.54
N GLY A 116 -2.05 -2.94 9.41
CA GLY A 116 -2.85 -3.72 8.46
C GLY A 116 -2.11 -4.94 7.89
N TRP A 117 -0.78 -4.90 7.82
CA TRP A 117 0.04 -6.01 7.31
C TRP A 117 0.30 -7.13 8.34
N LYS A 118 -0.12 -6.96 9.60
CA LYS A 118 0.35 -7.81 10.72
C LYS A 118 0.02 -9.28 10.55
N ALA A 119 -1.16 -9.63 10.04
CA ALA A 119 -1.55 -11.03 9.84
C ALA A 119 -0.75 -11.63 8.66
N GLU A 120 -0.60 -10.89 7.59
CA GLU A 120 0.05 -11.28 6.34
C GLU A 120 1.55 -11.46 6.52
N CYS A 121 2.19 -10.51 7.21
CA CYS A 121 3.57 -10.62 7.64
C CYS A 121 3.81 -11.85 8.51
N ARG A 122 2.86 -12.22 9.40
CA ARG A 122 2.97 -13.45 10.19
C ARG A 122 2.86 -14.70 9.32
N LYS A 123 1.94 -14.71 8.35
CA LYS A 123 1.79 -15.82 7.38
C LYS A 123 3.11 -16.09 6.64
N LEU A 124 3.81 -15.03 6.19
CA LEU A 124 5.13 -15.14 5.53
C LEU A 124 6.23 -15.72 6.44
N VAL A 125 6.16 -15.50 7.76
CA VAL A 125 7.12 -16.09 8.72
C VAL A 125 6.78 -17.56 9.02
N SER A 126 5.51 -17.94 8.97
CA SER A 126 5.02 -19.25 9.41
C SER A 126 5.26 -20.42 8.45
N VAL A 127 6.03 -20.24 7.37
CA VAL A 127 6.44 -21.33 6.47
C VAL A 127 7.58 -22.11 7.15
N TRP A 128 7.24 -23.24 7.76
CA TRP A 128 8.21 -24.20 8.30
C TRP A 128 8.96 -24.90 7.15
N TYR A 129 10.29 -24.98 7.27
CA TYR A 129 11.15 -25.83 6.43
C TYR A 129 11.05 -27.29 6.84
#